data_AF-A0A940VN51-F1
#
_entry.id   AF-A0A940VN51-F1
#
_cell.length_a   1.000
_cell.length_b   1.000
_cell.length_c   1.000
_cell.angle_alpha   90.00
_cell.angle_beta   90.00
_cell.angle_gamma   90.00
#
_symmetry.space_group_name_H-M   'P 1'
#
loop_
_entity.id
_entity.type
_entity.pdbx_description
1 polymer ?
#
loop_
_entity_poly.entity_id
_entity_poly.type
_entity_poly.pdbx_seq_one_letter_code
_entity_poly.pdbx_strand_id
1 'polypeptide(L)'
;MMETSTEKYNLPLAKMSINPIPGRVDTKGVVSSVLISLAMIGMMQFGERLDTILFGGLFPVSGRIISFTLIGFGTMMYGLIPGLIVAEINPFIGTATGSSPIAPFFFITNALQAIAAIISGKLIKNVVSLKFCFVYSILATVLLTCAYIPLHIFYFKMPWEKLIPMYAFQGAMTIFIPPFLIYGLLKTVKSAGFFEE
;
A
#
# COMPACT_ATOMS: atom_id res chain seq x y z
N MET A 1 -27.68 -28.31 -8.20
CA MET A 1 -27.31 -26.92 -7.82
C MET A 1 -26.25 -27.03 -6.74
N MET A 2 -24.98 -26.79 -7.08
CA MET A 2 -23.91 -26.68 -6.08
C MET A 2 -24.08 -25.32 -5.42
N GLU A 3 -24.45 -25.30 -4.14
CA GLU A 3 -24.29 -24.11 -3.30
C GLU A 3 -22.79 -23.82 -3.21
N THR A 4 -22.33 -22.83 -3.97
CA THR A 4 -21.05 -22.18 -3.71
C THR A 4 -21.19 -21.43 -2.40
N SER A 5 -20.88 -22.12 -1.28
CA SER A 5 -20.70 -21.45 0.00
C SER A 5 -19.58 -20.44 -0.18
N THR A 6 -19.94 -19.18 -0.38
CA THR A 6 -19.02 -18.07 -0.46
C THR A 6 -18.47 -17.90 0.95
N GLU A 7 -17.39 -18.61 1.24
CA GLU A 7 -16.66 -18.52 2.50
C GLU A 7 -16.36 -17.03 2.72
N LYS A 8 -17.01 -16.42 3.73
CA LYS A 8 -16.86 -15.00 4.02
C LYS A 8 -15.41 -14.78 4.45
N TYR A 9 -14.58 -14.28 3.53
CA TYR A 9 -13.23 -13.87 3.84
C TYR A 9 -13.31 -12.75 4.88
N ASN A 10 -12.60 -12.88 5.99
CA ASN A 10 -12.56 -11.89 7.05
C ASN A 10 -11.11 -11.56 7.40
N LEU A 11 -10.84 -10.28 7.69
CA LEU A 11 -9.55 -9.87 8.24
C LEU A 11 -9.56 -10.13 9.76
N PRO A 12 -8.63 -10.93 10.29
CA PRO A 12 -8.50 -11.14 11.72
C PRO A 12 -7.89 -9.89 12.36
N LEU A 13 -8.64 -9.22 13.23
CA LEU A 13 -8.20 -8.01 13.96
C LEU A 13 -8.74 -8.06 15.39
N ALA A 14 -8.00 -7.56 16.38
CA ALA A 14 -8.39 -7.37 17.79
C ALA A 14 -9.84 -7.75 18.14
N LYS A 15 -10.08 -9.04 18.45
CA LYS A 15 -11.37 -9.59 18.93
C LYS A 15 -12.56 -9.44 17.97
N MET A 16 -12.31 -9.18 16.68
CA MET A 16 -13.31 -8.97 15.64
C MET A 16 -12.86 -9.53 14.29
N SER A 17 -13.65 -10.44 13.75
CA SER A 17 -13.58 -10.83 12.35
C SER A 17 -14.32 -9.77 11.52
N ILE A 18 -13.60 -8.90 10.80
CA ILE A 18 -14.23 -7.88 9.97
C ILE A 18 -14.29 -8.30 8.51
N ASN A 19 -15.35 -7.88 7.81
CA ASN A 19 -15.39 -7.99 6.36
C ASN A 19 -14.24 -7.14 5.77
N PRO A 20 -13.43 -7.67 4.85
CA PRO A 20 -12.34 -6.97 4.18
C PRO A 20 -12.84 -5.80 3.33
N ILE A 21 -14.07 -5.92 2.83
CA ILE A 21 -14.79 -4.90 2.06
C ILE A 21 -16.16 -4.71 2.74
N PRO A 22 -16.53 -3.49 3.17
CA PRO A 22 -15.74 -2.26 3.09
C PRO A 22 -14.57 -2.19 4.10
N GLY A 23 -14.47 -3.09 5.08
CA GLY A 23 -13.56 -2.91 6.21
C GLY A 23 -14.24 -2.19 7.39
N ARG A 24 -13.42 -1.65 8.30
CA ARG A 24 -13.82 -1.00 9.53
C ARG A 24 -14.17 0.48 9.28
N VAL A 25 -15.43 0.73 8.95
CA VAL A 25 -15.96 2.09 8.69
C VAL A 25 -16.48 2.80 9.96
N ASP A 26 -16.28 2.21 11.14
CA ASP A 26 -16.58 2.88 12.42
C ASP A 26 -15.56 3.99 12.72
N THR A 27 -15.85 4.82 13.75
CA THR A 27 -14.96 5.92 14.16
C THR A 27 -13.54 5.45 14.43
N LYS A 28 -13.36 4.25 15.00
CA LYS A 28 -12.02 3.71 15.29
C LYS A 28 -11.23 3.44 14.01
N GLY A 29 -11.83 2.82 13.01
CA GLY A 29 -11.15 2.58 11.72
C GLY A 29 -10.87 3.86 10.94
N VAL A 30 -11.81 4.79 10.93
CA VAL A 30 -11.64 6.10 10.26
C VAL A 30 -10.54 6.92 10.93
N VAL A 31 -10.60 7.11 12.27
CA VAL A 31 -9.58 7.90 12.98
C VAL A 31 -8.21 7.24 12.89
N SER A 32 -8.12 5.92 13.04
CA SER A 32 -6.83 5.20 12.94
C SER A 32 -6.22 5.31 11.55
N SER A 33 -7.02 5.21 10.48
CA SER A 33 -6.52 5.37 9.11
C SER A 33 -6.06 6.80 8.83
N VAL A 34 -6.76 7.82 9.34
CA VAL A 34 -6.30 9.21 9.25
C VAL A 34 -4.94 9.37 9.95
N LEU A 35 -4.78 8.85 11.18
CA LEU A 35 -3.52 8.94 11.91
C LEU A 35 -2.36 8.21 11.21
N ILE A 36 -2.61 7.03 10.65
CA ILE A 36 -1.61 6.30 9.84
C ILE A 36 -1.24 7.12 8.59
N SER A 37 -2.23 7.75 7.94
CA SER A 37 -1.96 8.59 6.78
C SER A 37 -1.12 9.82 7.12
N LEU A 38 -1.39 10.47 8.26
CA LEU A 38 -0.57 11.59 8.74
C LEU A 38 0.87 11.14 9.03
N ALA A 39 1.05 9.95 9.63
CA ALA A 39 2.38 9.37 9.81
C ALA A 39 3.07 9.08 8.46
N MET A 40 2.33 8.58 7.47
CA MET A 40 2.82 8.37 6.12
C MET A 40 3.28 9.66 5.47
N ILE A 41 2.46 10.70 5.50
CA ILE A 41 2.79 12.01 4.94
C ILE A 41 4.06 12.56 5.58
N GLY A 42 4.15 12.49 6.92
CA GLY A 42 5.35 12.89 7.66
C GLY A 42 6.61 12.15 7.19
N MET A 43 6.53 10.83 7.02
CA MET A 43 7.65 10.03 6.50
C MET A 43 7.96 10.32 5.03
N MET A 44 6.95 10.56 4.19
CA MET A 44 7.13 10.86 2.77
C MET A 44 7.92 12.16 2.56
N GLN A 45 7.79 13.15 3.44
CA GLN A 45 8.62 14.36 3.40
C GLN A 45 10.13 14.06 3.50
N PHE A 46 10.51 13.00 4.23
CA PHE A 46 11.90 12.54 4.29
C PHE A 46 12.23 11.65 3.10
N GLY A 47 11.34 10.74 2.73
CA GLY A 47 11.53 9.82 1.61
C GLY A 47 11.75 10.54 0.29
N GLU A 48 10.96 11.58 0.01
CA GLU A 48 11.06 12.37 -1.22
C GLU A 48 12.38 13.16 -1.29
N ARG A 49 12.86 13.68 -0.14
CA ARG A 49 14.18 14.33 -0.06
C ARG A 49 15.31 13.32 -0.28
N LEU A 50 15.19 12.13 0.30
CA LEU A 50 16.15 11.05 0.08
C LEU A 50 16.17 10.62 -1.39
N ASP A 51 15.01 10.46 -2.02
CA ASP A 51 14.88 10.13 -3.44
C ASP A 51 15.43 11.24 -4.34
N THR A 52 15.30 12.50 -3.93
CA THR A 52 15.92 13.64 -4.61
C THR A 52 17.45 13.58 -4.55
N ILE A 53 18.01 13.31 -3.37
CA ILE A 53 19.47 13.22 -3.18
C ILE A 53 20.06 12.02 -3.91
N LEU A 54 19.41 10.85 -3.84
CA LEU A 54 19.96 9.60 -4.37
C LEU A 54 19.69 9.42 -5.86
N PHE A 55 18.54 9.91 -6.36
CA PHE A 55 18.07 9.59 -7.70
C PHE A 55 17.58 10.83 -8.49
N GLY A 56 17.86 12.04 -8.00
CA GLY A 56 17.45 13.28 -8.66
C GLY A 56 15.93 13.48 -8.72
N GLY A 57 15.15 12.75 -7.90
CA GLY A 57 13.70 12.88 -7.81
C GLY A 57 12.92 12.23 -8.96
N LEU A 58 13.60 11.69 -9.97
CA LEU A 58 12.98 11.01 -11.12
C LEU A 58 12.50 9.61 -10.78
N PHE A 59 12.94 9.06 -9.65
CA PHE A 59 12.82 7.65 -9.33
C PHE A 59 12.52 7.46 -7.83
N PRO A 60 11.24 7.51 -7.42
CA PRO A 60 10.87 7.47 -6.00
C PRO A 60 10.95 6.05 -5.45
N VAL A 61 12.09 5.69 -4.84
CA VAL A 61 12.27 4.39 -4.18
C VAL A 61 11.77 4.45 -2.75
N SER A 62 12.25 5.43 -2.00
CA SER A 62 11.98 5.62 -0.59
C SER A 62 10.51 5.95 -0.36
N GLY A 63 9.94 6.85 -1.17
CA GLY A 63 8.51 7.16 -1.15
C GLY A 63 7.63 5.93 -1.45
N ARG A 64 8.08 5.03 -2.35
CA ARG A 64 7.39 3.76 -2.61
C ARG A 64 7.48 2.79 -1.45
N ILE A 65 8.65 2.63 -0.83
CA ILE A 65 8.80 1.77 0.37
C ILE A 65 7.85 2.25 1.48
N ILE A 66 7.78 3.56 1.72
CA ILE A 66 6.91 4.16 2.74
C ILE A 66 5.43 3.89 2.41
N SER A 67 5.00 4.18 1.19
CA SER A 67 3.60 4.00 0.78
C SER A 67 3.16 2.53 0.82
N PHE A 68 3.98 1.60 0.30
CA PHE A 68 3.71 0.16 0.38
C PHE A 68 3.56 -0.29 1.82
N THR A 69 4.44 0.21 2.69
CA THR A 69 4.43 -0.17 4.10
C THR A 69 3.14 0.30 4.78
N LEU A 70 2.80 1.58 4.68
CA LEU A 70 1.70 2.13 5.46
C LEU A 70 0.32 1.93 4.84
N ILE A 71 0.17 1.98 3.50
CA ILE A 71 -1.10 1.66 2.85
C ILE A 71 -1.42 0.18 3.04
N GLY A 72 -0.42 -0.69 2.84
CA GLY A 72 -0.52 -2.12 3.12
C GLY A 72 -0.90 -2.38 4.57
N PHE A 73 -0.15 -1.82 5.52
CA PHE A 73 -0.45 -1.95 6.95
C PHE A 73 -1.86 -1.47 7.32
N GLY A 74 -2.27 -0.27 6.87
CA GLY A 74 -3.61 0.26 7.13
C GLY A 74 -4.73 -0.63 6.57
N THR A 75 -4.53 -1.17 5.37
CA THR A 75 -5.51 -2.07 4.74
C THR A 75 -5.57 -3.42 5.44
N MET A 76 -4.42 -3.97 5.83
CA MET A 76 -4.35 -5.23 6.59
C MET A 76 -4.97 -5.09 7.98
N MET A 77 -4.79 -3.93 8.61
CA MET A 77 -5.30 -3.61 9.94
C MET A 77 -6.78 -3.24 9.99
N TYR A 78 -7.38 -2.77 8.90
CA TYR A 78 -8.71 -2.16 8.97
C TYR A 78 -9.59 -2.42 7.74
N GLY A 79 -9.09 -3.10 6.71
CA GLY A 79 -9.83 -3.37 5.47
C GLY A 79 -9.77 -2.25 4.45
N LEU A 80 -10.52 -2.41 3.36
CA LEU A 80 -10.33 -1.64 2.14
C LEU A 80 -10.57 -0.14 2.31
N ILE A 81 -11.71 0.29 2.86
CA ILE A 81 -12.05 1.72 2.97
C ILE A 81 -11.06 2.47 3.86
N PRO A 82 -10.73 1.99 5.08
CA PRO A 82 -9.65 2.61 5.86
C PRO A 82 -8.29 2.58 5.15
N GLY A 83 -7.98 1.49 4.42
CA GLY A 83 -6.81 1.40 3.55
C GLY A 83 -6.75 2.50 2.49
N LEU A 84 -7.89 2.78 1.84
CA LEU A 84 -8.04 3.89 0.90
C LEU A 84 -7.90 5.25 1.59
N ILE A 85 -8.42 5.44 2.80
CA ILE A 85 -8.18 6.67 3.56
C ILE A 85 -6.67 6.88 3.78
N VAL A 86 -5.93 5.82 4.14
CA VAL A 86 -4.46 5.91 4.25
C VAL A 86 -3.82 6.29 2.92
N ALA A 87 -4.24 5.64 1.84
CA ALA A 87 -3.73 5.82 0.49
C ALA A 87 -3.97 7.23 -0.09
N GLU A 88 -5.13 7.83 0.21
CA GLU A 88 -5.62 8.97 -0.55
C GLU A 88 -5.39 10.34 0.07
N ILE A 89 -5.15 10.47 1.38
CA ILE A 89 -4.92 11.81 1.98
C ILE A 89 -3.67 12.48 1.38
N ASN A 90 -2.60 11.72 1.11
CA ASN A 90 -1.39 12.26 0.48
C ASN A 90 -1.67 12.83 -0.93
N PRO A 91 -2.25 12.08 -1.89
CA PRO A 91 -2.57 12.64 -3.20
C PRO A 91 -3.66 13.71 -3.18
N PHE A 92 -4.58 13.70 -2.20
CA PHE A 92 -5.50 14.82 -1.97
C PHE A 92 -4.75 16.11 -1.68
N ILE A 93 -3.85 16.11 -0.70
CA ILE A 93 -3.03 17.28 -0.36
C ILE A 93 -2.14 17.64 -1.54
N GLY A 94 -1.51 16.65 -2.18
CA GLY A 94 -0.62 16.86 -3.32
C GLY A 94 -1.30 17.56 -4.49
N THR A 95 -2.54 17.15 -4.79
CA THR A 95 -3.37 17.74 -5.85
C THR A 95 -3.88 19.12 -5.45
N ALA A 96 -4.38 19.28 -4.22
CA ALA A 96 -4.92 20.56 -3.74
C ALA A 96 -3.85 21.65 -3.63
N THR A 97 -2.61 21.28 -3.32
CA THR A 97 -1.47 22.20 -3.19
C THR A 97 -0.68 22.39 -4.49
N GLY A 98 -0.95 21.57 -5.52
CA GLY A 98 -0.18 21.58 -6.77
C GLY A 98 1.29 21.18 -6.59
N SER A 99 1.62 20.41 -5.54
CA SER A 99 3.01 20.05 -5.22
C SER A 99 3.61 19.00 -6.16
N SER A 100 2.79 18.27 -6.92
CA SER A 100 3.25 17.37 -7.98
C SER A 100 2.28 17.34 -9.16
N PRO A 101 2.77 17.47 -10.41
CA PRO A 101 1.91 17.42 -11.60
C PRO A 101 1.27 16.04 -11.82
N ILE A 102 1.82 14.98 -11.20
CA ILE A 102 1.26 13.62 -11.27
C ILE A 102 0.46 13.23 -10.02
N ALA A 103 0.25 14.14 -9.07
CA ALA A 103 -0.53 13.86 -7.86
C ALA A 103 -1.93 13.27 -8.15
N PRO A 104 -2.68 13.70 -9.18
CA PRO A 104 -3.95 13.06 -9.53
C PRO A 104 -3.82 11.58 -9.93
N PHE A 105 -2.69 11.18 -10.50
CA PHE A 105 -2.45 9.79 -10.88
C PHE A 105 -2.20 8.89 -9.66
N PHE A 106 -1.68 9.46 -8.57
CA PHE A 106 -1.41 8.71 -7.35
C PHE A 106 -2.67 8.14 -6.70
N PHE A 107 -3.85 8.73 -6.95
CA PHE A 107 -5.11 8.13 -6.51
C PHE A 107 -5.31 6.72 -7.05
N ILE A 108 -4.99 6.52 -8.32
CA ILE A 108 -5.12 5.20 -8.96
C ILE A 108 -4.07 4.25 -8.38
N THR A 109 -2.81 4.70 -8.33
CA THR A 109 -1.71 3.80 -7.92
C THR A 109 -1.76 3.44 -6.44
N ASN A 110 -2.24 4.33 -5.57
CA ASN A 110 -2.34 4.05 -4.15
C ASN A 110 -3.54 3.14 -3.84
N ALA A 111 -4.69 3.35 -4.51
CA ALA A 111 -5.82 2.44 -4.43
C ALA A 111 -5.45 1.01 -4.87
N LEU A 112 -4.62 0.85 -5.92
CA LEU A 112 -4.13 -0.46 -6.34
C LEU A 112 -3.32 -1.19 -5.26
N GLN A 113 -2.62 -0.48 -4.39
CA GLN A 113 -1.92 -1.08 -3.26
C GLN A 113 -2.93 -1.64 -2.23
N ALA A 114 -3.97 -0.87 -1.88
CA ALA A 114 -5.02 -1.36 -1.00
C ALA A 114 -5.73 -2.59 -1.60
N ILE A 115 -6.03 -2.57 -2.90
CA ILE A 115 -6.60 -3.72 -3.62
C ILE A 115 -5.66 -4.93 -3.57
N ALA A 116 -4.36 -4.74 -3.77
CA ALA A 116 -3.37 -5.82 -3.67
C ALA A 116 -3.39 -6.50 -2.29
N ALA A 117 -3.55 -5.73 -1.21
CA ALA A 117 -3.66 -6.30 0.14
C ALA A 117 -4.93 -7.15 0.31
N ILE A 118 -6.06 -6.72 -0.25
CA ILE A 118 -7.29 -7.51 -0.20
C ILE A 118 -7.16 -8.81 -1.02
N ILE A 119 -6.58 -8.75 -2.21
CA ILE A 119 -6.32 -9.94 -3.04
C ILE A 119 -5.38 -10.90 -2.29
N SER A 120 -4.31 -10.37 -1.70
CA SER A 120 -3.35 -11.16 -0.91
C SER A 120 -4.02 -11.92 0.21
N GLY A 121 -5.00 -11.30 0.87
CA GLY A 121 -5.76 -11.94 1.92
C GLY A 121 -6.70 -13.05 1.49
N LYS A 122 -7.25 -12.97 0.27
CA LYS A 122 -7.98 -14.10 -0.32
C LYS A 122 -7.07 -15.28 -0.61
N LEU A 123 -5.78 -15.03 -0.90
CA LEU A 123 -4.79 -16.07 -1.18
C LEU A 123 -4.15 -16.63 0.09
N ILE A 124 -3.91 -15.77 1.08
CA ILE A 124 -3.20 -16.08 2.33
C ILE A 124 -4.07 -15.61 3.50
N LYS A 125 -4.74 -16.56 4.17
CA LYS A 125 -5.65 -16.25 5.28
C LYS A 125 -4.94 -15.65 6.51
N ASN A 126 -3.67 -16.01 6.76
CA ASN A 126 -2.88 -15.46 7.87
C ASN A 126 -2.21 -14.13 7.48
N VAL A 127 -2.86 -13.02 7.83
CA VAL A 127 -2.40 -11.65 7.58
C VAL A 127 -1.10 -11.31 8.31
N VAL A 128 -0.87 -11.87 9.50
CA VAL A 128 0.34 -11.66 10.31
C VAL A 128 1.42 -12.69 9.93
N SER A 129 1.71 -12.80 8.65
CA SER A 129 2.77 -13.68 8.14
C SER A 129 3.66 -12.96 7.13
N LEU A 130 4.96 -13.27 7.14
CA LEU A 130 5.88 -12.76 6.12
C LEU A 130 5.42 -13.18 4.72
N LYS A 131 4.88 -14.40 4.57
CA LYS A 131 4.33 -14.89 3.31
C LYS A 131 3.24 -13.96 2.77
N PHE A 132 2.29 -13.55 3.61
CA PHE A 132 1.27 -12.56 3.23
C PHE A 132 1.93 -11.25 2.76
N CYS A 133 2.87 -10.73 3.54
CA CYS A 133 3.50 -9.44 3.27
C CYS A 133 4.30 -9.45 1.95
N PHE A 134 4.94 -10.56 1.61
CA PHE A 134 5.60 -10.77 0.31
C PHE A 134 4.59 -10.87 -0.83
N VAL A 135 3.52 -11.66 -0.67
CA VAL A 135 2.46 -11.77 -1.70
C VAL A 135 1.84 -10.41 -1.99
N TYR A 136 1.56 -9.63 -0.94
CA TYR A 136 1.13 -8.24 -1.05
C TYR A 136 2.11 -7.39 -1.86
N SER A 137 3.39 -7.40 -1.48
CA SER A 137 4.38 -6.53 -2.10
C SER A 137 4.63 -6.88 -3.56
N ILE A 138 4.59 -8.17 -3.91
CA ILE A 138 4.66 -8.64 -5.31
C ILE A 138 3.43 -8.17 -6.09
N LEU A 139 2.22 -8.42 -5.59
CA LEU A 139 0.98 -8.02 -6.28
C LEU A 139 0.88 -6.51 -6.45
N ALA A 140 1.19 -5.74 -5.40
CA ALA A 140 1.23 -4.28 -5.47
C ALA A 140 2.26 -3.81 -6.50
N THR A 141 3.48 -4.37 -6.50
CA THR A 141 4.52 -4.03 -7.47
C THR A 141 4.05 -4.29 -8.91
N VAL A 142 3.43 -5.44 -9.18
CA VAL A 142 2.91 -5.78 -10.51
C VAL A 142 1.81 -4.80 -10.93
N LEU A 143 0.78 -4.61 -10.08
CA LEU A 143 -0.35 -3.73 -10.39
C LEU A 143 0.10 -2.29 -10.64
N LEU A 144 0.99 -1.76 -9.80
CA LEU A 144 1.49 -0.40 -9.95
C LEU A 144 2.35 -0.26 -11.19
N THR A 145 3.23 -1.22 -11.47
CA THR A 145 4.07 -1.19 -12.67
C THR A 145 3.20 -1.19 -13.93
N CYS A 146 2.16 -2.02 -13.98
CA CYS A 146 1.19 -2.03 -15.07
C CYS A 146 0.46 -0.68 -15.23
N ALA A 147 0.15 0.01 -14.14
CA ALA A 147 -0.46 1.34 -14.19
C ALA A 147 0.53 2.43 -14.66
N TYR A 148 1.77 2.38 -14.16
CA TYR A 148 2.77 3.40 -14.43
C TYR A 148 3.39 3.32 -15.84
N ILE A 149 3.49 2.12 -16.43
CA ILE A 149 4.05 1.93 -17.77
C ILE A 149 3.32 2.82 -18.81
N PRO A 150 1.97 2.76 -18.95
CA PRO A 150 1.23 3.65 -19.84
C PRO A 150 1.49 5.14 -19.59
N LEU A 151 1.54 5.57 -18.33
CA LEU A 151 1.85 6.97 -17.99
C LEU A 151 3.25 7.36 -18.52
N HIS A 152 4.25 6.53 -18.28
CA HIS A 152 5.63 6.85 -18.64
C HIS A 152 5.86 6.84 -20.16
N ILE A 153 5.15 5.97 -20.90
CA ILE A 153 5.28 5.88 -22.36
C ILE A 153 4.43 6.92 -23.06
N PHE A 154 3.14 7.04 -22.71
CA PHE A 154 2.22 7.88 -23.47
C PHE A 154 2.28 9.34 -23.05
N TYR A 155 2.45 9.62 -21.75
CA TYR A 155 2.51 10.99 -21.22
C TYR A 155 3.95 11.53 -21.19
N PHE A 156 4.87 10.83 -20.54
CA PHE A 156 6.26 11.30 -20.40
C PHE A 156 7.18 10.97 -21.59
N LYS A 157 6.70 10.18 -22.57
CA LYS A 157 7.47 9.79 -23.75
C LYS A 157 8.84 9.19 -23.41
N MET A 158 8.94 8.46 -22.30
CA MET A 158 10.21 7.85 -21.89
C MET A 158 10.55 6.64 -22.76
N PRO A 159 11.83 6.45 -23.13
CA PRO A 159 12.26 5.28 -23.88
C PRO A 159 12.20 4.02 -23.02
N TRP A 160 11.71 2.93 -23.61
CA TRP A 160 11.51 1.63 -22.94
C TRP A 160 12.77 1.08 -22.28
N GLU A 161 13.92 1.29 -22.92
CA GLU A 161 15.24 0.85 -22.46
C GLU A 161 15.60 1.43 -21.09
N LYS A 162 15.11 2.63 -20.75
CA LYS A 162 15.32 3.26 -19.44
C LYS A 162 14.28 2.79 -18.42
N LEU A 163 13.06 2.48 -18.85
CA LEU A 163 11.98 2.06 -17.96
C LEU A 163 12.21 0.67 -17.35
N ILE A 164 12.76 -0.26 -18.12
CA ILE A 164 13.01 -1.64 -17.67
C ILE A 164 13.94 -1.70 -16.44
N PRO A 165 15.18 -1.19 -16.49
CA PRO A 165 16.09 -1.25 -15.34
C PRO A 165 15.56 -0.43 -14.16
N MET A 166 14.88 0.68 -14.46
CA MET A 166 14.23 1.53 -13.48
C MET A 166 13.18 0.74 -12.69
N TYR A 167 12.16 0.16 -13.34
CA TYR A 167 11.14 -0.62 -12.64
C TYR A 167 11.65 -1.94 -12.06
N ALA A 168 12.67 -2.56 -12.65
CA ALA A 168 13.31 -3.73 -12.07
C ALA A 168 13.93 -3.41 -10.70
N PHE A 169 14.71 -2.33 -10.61
CA PHE A 169 15.32 -1.92 -9.35
C PHE A 169 14.27 -1.44 -8.34
N GLN A 170 13.29 -0.64 -8.77
CA GLN A 170 12.21 -0.16 -7.89
C GLN A 170 11.39 -1.33 -7.35
N GLY A 171 11.04 -2.28 -8.23
CA GLY A 171 10.32 -3.49 -7.90
C GLY A 171 11.08 -4.37 -6.93
N ALA A 172 12.40 -4.55 -7.12
CA ALA A 172 13.22 -5.27 -6.17
C ALA A 172 13.16 -4.63 -4.77
N MET A 173 13.35 -3.31 -4.68
CA MET A 173 13.30 -2.60 -3.41
C MET A 173 11.92 -2.71 -2.73
N THR A 174 10.83 -2.59 -3.49
CA THR A 174 9.47 -2.71 -2.95
C THR A 174 9.02 -4.14 -2.66
N ILE A 175 9.62 -5.14 -3.30
CA ILE A 175 9.34 -6.55 -3.01
C ILE A 175 10.13 -7.03 -1.79
N PHE A 176 11.33 -6.52 -1.54
CA PHE A 176 12.17 -7.02 -0.46
C PHE A 176 12.07 -6.22 0.84
N ILE A 177 11.88 -4.90 0.81
CA ILE A 177 11.95 -4.08 2.04
C ILE A 177 10.58 -3.98 2.76
N PRO A 178 9.49 -3.52 2.11
CA PRO A 178 8.19 -3.40 2.76
C PRO A 178 7.69 -4.65 3.49
N PRO A 179 7.86 -5.89 2.99
CA PRO A 179 7.34 -7.06 3.71
C PRO A 179 7.85 -7.18 5.14
N PHE A 180 9.13 -6.88 5.38
CA PHE A 180 9.71 -6.95 6.72
C PHE A 180 9.21 -5.82 7.61
N LEU A 181 9.06 -4.61 7.06
CA LEU A 181 8.53 -3.46 7.80
C LEU A 181 7.07 -3.70 8.20
N ILE A 182 6.24 -4.13 7.25
CA ILE A 182 4.83 -4.45 7.48
C ILE A 182 4.71 -5.59 8.49
N TYR A 183 5.48 -6.66 8.32
CA TYR A 183 5.47 -7.77 9.26
C TYR A 183 5.90 -7.34 10.67
N GLY A 184 6.92 -6.49 10.78
CA GLY A 184 7.35 -5.90 12.05
C GLY A 184 6.25 -5.08 12.72
N LEU A 185 5.55 -4.23 11.96
CA LEU A 185 4.42 -3.45 12.45
C LEU A 185 3.26 -4.37 12.91
N LEU A 186 2.85 -5.31 12.07
CA LEU A 186 1.78 -6.26 12.40
C LEU A 186 2.12 -7.11 13.62
N LYS A 187 3.38 -7.57 13.74
CA LYS A 187 3.85 -8.33 14.91
C LYS A 187 3.89 -7.48 16.17
N THR A 188 4.30 -6.22 16.06
CA THR A 188 4.30 -5.27 17.20
C THR A 188 2.87 -5.04 17.69
N VAL A 189 1.94 -4.80 16.77
CA VAL A 189 0.52 -4.64 17.08
C VAL A 189 -0.07 -5.93 17.68
N LYS A 190 0.28 -7.11 17.13
CA LYS A 190 -0.09 -8.41 17.70
C LYS A 190 0.41 -8.57 19.13
N SER A 191 1.68 -8.25 19.38
CA SER A 191 2.32 -8.37 20.69
C SER A 191 1.74 -7.39 21.71
N ALA A 192 1.24 -6.24 21.26
CA ALA A 192 0.52 -5.28 22.10
C ALA A 192 -0.95 -5.69 22.41
N GLY A 193 -1.37 -6.91 22.02
CA GLY A 193 -2.70 -7.45 22.32
C GLY A 193 -3.79 -7.05 21.32
N PHE A 194 -3.42 -6.52 20.15
CA PHE A 194 -4.37 -6.15 19.10
C PHE A 194 -4.58 -7.25 18.04
N PHE A 195 -3.95 -8.42 18.17
CA PHE A 195 -4.28 -9.64 17.43
C PHE A 195 -4.23 -10.82 18.40
N GLU A 196 -5.31 -11.59 18.53
CA GLU A 196 -5.32 -12.87 19.26
C GLU A 196 -5.53 -14.02 18.24
N GLU A 197 -5.10 -15.23 18.62
CA GLU A 197 -4.97 -16.43 17.78
C GLU A 197 -6.27 -16.98 17.19
#